data_AF-A0A520EC94-F1
#
_entry.id   AF-A0A520EC94-F1
#
_cell.length_a   1.000
_cell.length_b   1.000
_cell.length_c   1.000
_cell.angle_alpha   90.00
_cell.angle_beta   90.00
_cell.angle_gamma   90.00
#
_symmetry.space_group_name_H-M   'P 1'
#
loop_
_entity.id
_entity.type
_entity.pdbx_description
1 polymer ?
#
loop_
_entity_poly.entity_id
_entity_poly.type
_entity_poly.pdbx_seq_one_letter_code
_entity_poly.pdbx_strand_id
1 'polypeptide(L)' 'LADIGIESFSSMAFSLDGKTFYVLGDGAEVDGVAPQKLVGFDAATGQQVSSVDIDGAVNPITNLITPEEIE' A
#
# COMPACT_ATOMS: atom_id res chain seq x y z
N LEU A 1 2.45 7.40 -9.86
CA LEU A 1 1.95 7.07 -8.51
C LEU A 1 1.49 8.31 -7.73
N ALA A 2 1.99 9.52 -8.05
CA ALA A 2 1.52 10.73 -7.38
C ALA A 2 -0.02 10.92 -7.39
N ASP A 3 -0.69 10.48 -8.47
CA ASP A 3 -2.16 10.52 -8.61
C ASP A 3 -2.92 9.64 -7.58
N ILE A 4 -2.27 8.59 -7.06
CA ILE A 4 -2.81 7.72 -5.99
C ILE A 4 -2.26 8.10 -4.61
N GLY A 5 -1.58 9.25 -4.51
CA GLY A 5 -0.98 9.74 -3.27
C GLY A 5 0.27 8.99 -2.84
N ILE A 6 0.96 8.29 -3.75
CA ILE A 6 2.23 7.61 -3.49
C ILE A 6 3.35 8.31 -4.27
N GLU A 7 4.38 8.80 -3.58
CA GLU A 7 5.53 9.47 -4.20
C GLU A 7 6.63 8.48 -4.61
N SER A 8 6.86 7.46 -3.78
CA SER A 8 7.83 6.39 -3.98
C SER A 8 7.21 5.06 -3.54
N PHE A 9 7.55 3.93 -4.16
CA PHE A 9 7.03 2.62 -3.72
C PHE A 9 8.11 1.80 -3.01
N SER A 10 7.72 1.05 -1.99
CA SER A 10 8.62 0.24 -1.16
C SER A 10 8.31 -1.25 -1.22
N SER A 11 7.03 -1.63 -1.37
CA SER A 11 6.61 -3.03 -1.41
C SER A 11 5.29 -3.21 -2.15
N MET A 12 5.07 -4.42 -2.67
CA MET A 12 3.85 -4.78 -3.41
C MET A 12 3.46 -6.21 -3.07
N ALA A 13 2.15 -6.48 -2.98
CA ALA A 13 1.61 -7.82 -2.74
C ALA A 13 0.22 -7.98 -3.37
N PHE A 14 -0.19 -9.22 -3.61
CA PHE A 14 -1.58 -9.53 -3.98
C PHE A 14 -2.34 -10.07 -2.76
N SER A 15 -3.66 -9.89 -2.73
CA SER A 15 -4.53 -10.66 -1.84
C SER A 15 -4.41 -12.15 -2.17
N LEU A 16 -4.73 -13.00 -1.18
CA LEU A 16 -4.69 -14.45 -1.35
C LEU A 16 -5.52 -14.93 -2.54
N ASP A 17 -6.69 -14.32 -2.77
CA ASP A 17 -7.58 -14.64 -3.89
C ASP A 17 -7.19 -13.92 -5.21
N GLY A 18 -6.10 -13.16 -5.21
CA GLY A 18 -5.59 -12.42 -6.37
C GLY A 18 -6.44 -11.24 -6.83
N LYS A 19 -7.56 -10.93 -6.15
CA LYS A 19 -8.49 -9.87 -6.59
C LYS A 19 -7.99 -8.46 -6.30
N THR A 20 -7.13 -8.29 -5.30
CA THR A 20 -6.61 -6.98 -4.91
C THR A 20 -5.10 -6.95 -5.00
N PHE A 21 -4.57 -5.96 -5.71
CA PHE A 21 -3.16 -5.65 -5.77
C PHE A 21 -2.86 -4.48 -4.83
N TYR A 22 -1.95 -4.67 -3.89
CA TYR A 22 -1.57 -3.67 -2.90
C TYR A 22 -0.21 -3.06 -3.23
N VAL A 23 -0.12 -1.74 -3.13
CA VAL A 23 1.12 -0.96 -3.26
C VAL A 23 1.34 -0.18 -1.97
N LEU A 24 2.48 -0.42 -1.33
CA LEU A 24 2.98 0.33 -0.20
C LEU A 24 4.05 1.31 -0.69
N GLY A 25 4.00 2.53 -0.19
CA GLY A 25 4.98 3.55 -0.53
C GLY A 25 5.00 4.73 0.42
N ASP A 26 5.82 5.72 0.11
CA ASP A 26 5.82 7.00 0.79
C ASP A 26 4.62 7.81 0.30
N GLY A 27 3.81 8.28 1.25
CA GLY A 27 2.74 9.23 0.99
C GLY A 27 3.29 10.64 0.79
N ALA A 28 2.40 11.55 0.37
CA ALA A 28 2.76 12.96 0.26
C ALA A 28 3.10 13.54 1.65
N GLU A 29 4.08 14.43 1.70
CA GLU A 29 4.39 15.17 2.92
C GLU A 29 3.21 16.06 3.33
N VAL A 30 2.72 15.87 4.55
CA VAL A 30 1.68 16.69 5.17
C VAL A 30 2.21 17.17 6.51
N ASP A 31 2.21 18.50 6.71
CA ASP A 31 2.68 19.14 7.94
C ASP A 31 4.10 18.73 8.37
N GLY A 32 5.00 18.52 7.40
CA GLY A 32 6.40 18.12 7.64
C GLY A 32 6.59 16.65 8.01
N VAL A 33 5.54 15.83 7.88
CA VAL A 33 5.58 14.38 8.05
C VAL A 33 5.22 13.73 6.73
N ALA A 34 6.05 12.79 6.26
CA ALA A 34 5.73 11.94 5.12
C ALA A 34 5.26 10.57 5.65
N PRO A 35 3.96 10.37 5.91
CA PRO A 35 3.47 9.06 6.32
C PRO A 35 3.56 8.07 5.18
N GLN A 36 3.74 6.79 5.48
CA GLN A 36 3.62 5.77 4.44
C GLN A 36 2.16 5.61 4.04
N LYS A 37 1.90 5.19 2.81
CA LYS A 37 0.55 4.98 2.28
C LYS A 37 0.45 3.59 1.67
N LEU A 38 -0.66 2.91 1.96
CA LEU A 38 -1.01 1.63 1.37
C LEU A 38 -2.28 1.81 0.52
N VAL A 39 -2.17 1.49 -0.76
CA VAL A 39 -3.29 1.60 -1.71
C VAL A 39 -3.57 0.23 -2.30
N GLY A 40 -4.84 -0.17 -2.30
CA GLY A 40 -5.30 -1.40 -2.92
C GLY A 40 -6.08 -1.12 -4.20
N PHE A 41 -5.78 -1.90 -5.23
CA PHE A 41 -6.39 -1.84 -6.56
C PHE A 41 -7.13 -3.13 -6.86
N ASP A 42 -8.30 -3.04 -7.47
CA ASP A 42 -8.91 -4.16 -8.17
C ASP A 42 -7.95 -4.62 -9.28
N ALA A 43 -7.50 -5.88 -9.19
CA ALA A 43 -6.44 -6.40 -10.04
C ALA A 43 -6.87 -6.56 -11.52
N ALA A 44 -8.17 -6.66 -11.78
CA ALA A 44 -8.71 -6.85 -13.13
C ALA A 44 -8.91 -5.51 -13.85
N THR A 45 -9.32 -4.48 -13.12
CA THR A 45 -9.73 -3.18 -13.69
C THR A 45 -8.72 -2.05 -13.41
N GLY A 46 -7.79 -2.24 -12.47
CA GLY A 46 -6.85 -1.22 -12.04
C GLY A 46 -7.49 -0.10 -11.21
N GLN A 47 -8.79 -0.22 -10.87
CA GLN A 47 -9.47 0.79 -10.06
C GLN A 47 -9.02 0.71 -8.60
N GLN A 48 -8.80 1.86 -7.98
CA GLN A 48 -8.53 1.93 -6.55
C GLN A 48 -9.78 1.46 -5.77
N VAL A 49 -9.60 0.48 -4.89
CA VAL A 49 -10.66 -0.06 -4.02
C VAL A 49 -10.42 0.24 -2.54
N SER A 50 -9.19 0.60 -2.15
CA SER A 50 -8.85 0.98 -0.78
C SER A 50 -7.64 1.91 -0.74
N SER A 51 -7.55 2.74 0.30
CA SER A 51 -6.42 3.62 0.57
C SER A 51 -6.36 3.89 2.07
N VAL A 52 -5.17 3.77 2.67
CA VAL A 52 -4.93 4.10 4.07
C VAL A 52 -3.57 4.78 4.23
N ASP A 53 -3.55 5.86 5.00
CA ASP A 53 -2.33 6.49 5.47
C ASP A 53 -1.88 5.77 6.75
N ILE A 54 -0.59 5.42 6.80
CA ILE A 54 0.04 4.66 7.88
C ILE A 54 0.86 5.65 8.70
N ASP A 55 0.21 6.14 9.75
CA ASP A 55 0.82 7.01 10.75
C ASP A 55 1.32 6.21 11.94
N GLY A 56 2.38 6.71 12.60
CA GLY A 56 2.83 6.19 13.90
C GLY A 56 3.64 4.89 13.86
N ALA A 57 4.06 4.42 12.68
CA ALA A 57 5.04 3.35 12.60
C ALA A 57 6.40 3.83 13.14
N VAL A 58 6.93 3.15 14.16
CA VAL A 58 8.25 3.47 14.75
C VAL A 58 9.39 3.26 13.74
N ASN A 59 9.19 2.36 12.78
CA ASN A 59 10.09 2.09 11.67
C ASN A 59 9.27 2.00 10.37
N PRO A 60 9.86 2.36 9.21
CA PRO A 60 9.21 2.16 7.93
C PRO A 60 8.85 0.69 7.71
N ILE A 61 7.62 0.44 7.28
CA ILE A 61 7.19 -0.86 6.79
C ILE A 61 7.86 -1.06 5.42
N THR A 62 8.59 -2.15 5.28
CA THR A 62 9.34 -2.45 4.05
C THR A 62 8.80 -3.65 3.31
N ASN A 63 7.91 -4.43 3.93
CA ASN A 63 7.44 -5.67 3.34
C ASN A 63 5.95 -5.89 3.59
N LEU A 64 5.21 -6.13 2.50
CA LEU A 64 3.87 -6.67 2.55
C LEU A 64 3.95 -8.19 2.38
N ILE A 65 3.23 -8.91 3.21
CA ILE A 65 3.10 -10.37 3.12
C ILE A 65 1.66 -10.72 2.80
N THR A 66 1.47 -11.57 1.80
CA THR A 66 0.18 -12.23 1.59
C THR A 66 0.08 -13.35 2.63
N PRO A 67 -1.00 -13.43 3.42
CA PRO A 67 -1.19 -14.54 4.35
C PRO A 67 -1.10 -15.88 3.61
N GLU A 68 -0.37 -16.83 4.19
CA GLU A 68 -0.40 -18.22 3.75
C GLU A 68 -1.58 -18.91 4.45
N GLU A 69 -2.45 -19.59 3.70
CA GLU A 69 -3.42 -20.51 4.31
C GLU A 69 -2.63 -21.69 4.86
N ILE A 70 -2.69 -21.90 6.18
CA ILE A 70 -2.19 -23.12 6.81
C ILE A 70 -3.30 -24.16 6.66
N GLU A 71 -3.07 -25.15 5.79
CA GLU A 71 -3.95 -26.31 5.58
C GLU A 71 -3.87 -27.32 6.75
#